data_AF-A0A4Z1T1H7-F1
#
_entry.id   AF-A0A4Z1T1H7-F1
#
_cell.length_a   1.000
_cell.length_b   1.000
_cell.length_c   1.000
_cell.angle_alpha   90.00
_cell.angle_beta   90.00
_cell.angle_gamma   90.00
#
_symmetry.space_group_name_H-M   'P 1'
#
loop_
_entity.id
_entity.type
_entity.pdbx_description
1 polymer ?
#
loop_
_entity_poly.entity_id
_entity_poly.type
_entity_poly.pdbx_seq_one_letter_code
_entity_poly.pdbx_strand_id
1 'polypeptide(L)'
;MPTVSPELQQYLQFNAGRFSFNVLEAISEEDGRTAYSVAFFIADIQKPIPEVVLFTFYQAADGSLCFSTENNRYRYNADDFPEGGFLKILEFQYRIKTEVKT
;
A
#
# COMPACT_ATOMS: atom_id res chain seq x y z
N MET A 1 0.71 -1.52 17.55
CA MET A 1 0.51 -1.15 16.12
C MET A 1 1.50 -0.04 15.81
N PRO A 2 2.16 -0.06 14.64
CA PRO A 2 3.08 1.01 14.25
C PRO A 2 2.33 2.35 14.19
N THR A 3 3.00 3.42 14.61
CA THR A 3 2.44 4.78 14.51
C THR A 3 2.44 5.20 13.03
N VAL A 4 1.25 5.21 12.43
CA VAL A 4 1.05 5.63 11.04
C VAL A 4 0.97 7.15 11.00
N SER A 5 1.63 7.79 10.04
CA SER A 5 1.50 9.23 9.87
C SER A 5 0.09 9.61 9.39
N PRO A 6 -0.39 10.82 9.74
CA PRO A 6 -1.69 11.30 9.28
C PRO A 6 -1.82 11.31 7.74
N GLU A 7 -0.75 11.67 7.03
CA GLU A 7 -0.73 11.78 5.58
C GLU A 7 -0.89 10.41 4.92
N LEU A 8 -0.13 9.41 5.39
CA LEU A 8 -0.26 8.05 4.89
C LEU A 8 -1.65 7.49 5.21
N GLN A 9 -2.16 7.71 6.43
CA GLN A 9 -3.48 7.23 6.83
C GLN A 9 -4.58 7.81 5.93
N GLN A 10 -4.55 9.12 5.65
CA GLN A 10 -5.50 9.78 4.76
C GLN A 10 -5.41 9.25 3.33
N TYR A 11 -4.18 9.13 2.80
CA TYR A 11 -3.96 8.60 1.46
C TYR A 11 -4.54 7.19 1.29
N LEU A 12 -4.27 6.30 2.26
CA LEU A 12 -4.77 4.92 2.26
C LEU A 12 -6.30 4.88 2.35
N GLN A 13 -6.91 5.67 3.23
CA GLN A 13 -8.37 5.73 3.38
C GLN A 13 -9.07 6.21 2.10
N PHE A 14 -8.47 7.17 1.38
CA PHE A 14 -9.06 7.71 0.16
C PHE A 14 -8.86 6.80 -1.05
N ASN A 15 -7.71 6.11 -1.14
CA ASN A 15 -7.32 5.39 -2.35
C ASN A 15 -7.44 3.86 -2.28
N ALA A 16 -7.71 3.26 -1.10
CA ALA A 16 -7.82 1.80 -0.97
C ALA A 16 -9.14 1.23 -1.52
N GLY A 17 -10.17 2.06 -1.73
CA GLY A 17 -11.47 1.62 -2.25
C GLY A 17 -12.08 0.49 -1.41
N ARG A 18 -12.33 -0.67 -2.04
CA ARG A 18 -12.92 -1.85 -1.36
C ARG A 18 -11.91 -2.67 -0.54
N PHE A 19 -10.62 -2.35 -0.61
CA PHE A 19 -9.60 -3.11 0.11
C PHE A 19 -9.54 -2.65 1.57
N SER A 20 -9.53 -3.63 2.47
CA SER A 20 -9.05 -3.41 3.82
C SER A 20 -7.53 -3.37 3.81
N PHE A 21 -6.94 -2.64 4.75
CA PHE A 21 -5.49 -2.55 4.87
C PHE A 21 -5.02 -2.58 6.31
N ASN A 22 -3.80 -3.10 6.50
CA ASN A 22 -3.07 -3.07 7.76
C ASN A 22 -1.65 -2.57 7.52
N VAL A 23 -1.20 -1.60 8.32
CA VAL A 23 0.21 -1.21 8.37
C VAL A 23 0.93 -2.20 9.29
N LEU A 24 1.85 -2.97 8.71
CA LEU A 24 2.55 -4.05 9.40
C LEU A 24 3.76 -3.51 10.17
N GLU A 25 4.54 -2.64 9.52
CA GLU A 25 5.80 -2.12 10.04
C GLU A 25 6.01 -0.67 9.61
N ALA A 26 6.79 0.06 10.41
CA ALA A 26 7.28 1.40 10.10
C ALA A 26 8.77 1.46 10.47
N ILE A 27 9.62 1.86 9.53
CA ILE A 27 11.07 1.88 9.66
C ILE A 27 11.56 3.26 9.27
N SER A 28 12.24 3.95 10.17
CA SER A 28 12.95 5.19 9.82
C SER A 28 14.24 4.83 9.08
N GLU A 29 14.40 5.38 7.88
CA GLU A 29 15.60 5.27 7.06
C GLU A 29 16.62 6.36 7.46
N GLU A 30 17.91 6.11 7.19
CA GLU A 30 19.01 7.02 7.56
C GLU A 30 18.92 8.40 6.88
N ASP A 31 18.21 8.48 5.75
CA ASP A 31 17.98 9.72 5.02
C ASP A 31 16.80 10.55 5.58
N GLY A 32 16.23 10.14 6.71
CA GLY A 32 15.13 10.81 7.38
C GLY A 32 13.75 10.45 6.82
N ARG A 33 13.65 9.52 5.87
CA ARG A 33 12.36 8.99 5.41
C ARG A 33 11.83 7.96 6.38
N THR A 34 10.52 7.74 6.37
CA THR A 34 9.91 6.59 7.03
C THR A 34 9.30 5.67 5.98
N ALA A 35 9.72 4.41 5.97
CA ALA A 35 9.16 3.34 5.16
C ALA A 35 8.08 2.60 5.94
N TYR A 36 6.92 2.38 5.32
CA TYR A 36 5.77 1.69 5.88
C TYR A 36 5.43 0.48 5.01
N SER A 37 5.44 -0.71 5.61
CA SER A 37 4.96 -1.92 4.95
C SER A 37 3.46 -2.04 5.15
N VAL A 38 2.68 -2.03 4.06
CA VAL A 38 1.22 -2.01 4.09
C VAL A 38 0.66 -3.23 3.34
N ALA A 39 -0.13 -4.02 4.06
CA ALA A 39 -0.87 -5.15 3.53
C ALA A 39 -2.28 -4.74 3.12
N PHE A 40 -2.67 -5.06 1.90
CA PHE A 40 -4.02 -4.86 1.38
C PHE A 40 -4.69 -6.19 1.09
N PHE A 41 -5.96 -6.31 1.43
CA PHE A 41 -6.72 -7.53 1.24
C PHE A 41 -8.22 -7.25 1.07
N ILE A 42 -8.91 -8.15 0.37
CA ILE A 42 -10.37 -8.21 0.37
C ILE A 42 -10.77 -9.28 1.37
N ALA A 43 -11.46 -8.88 2.44
CA ALA A 43 -12.03 -9.81 3.39
C ALA A 43 -13.22 -10.53 2.75
N ASP A 44 -12.98 -11.73 2.20
CA ASP A 44 -14.04 -12.62 1.72
C ASP A 44 -14.42 -13.59 2.85
N ILE A 45 -15.67 -13.50 3.32
CA ILE A 45 -16.20 -14.34 4.40
C ILE A 45 -16.14 -15.83 4.04
N GLN A 46 -16.07 -16.17 2.74
CA GLN A 46 -16.01 -17.55 2.27
C GLN A 46 -14.58 -18.11 2.18
N LYS A 47 -13.55 -17.26 2.21
CA LYS A 47 -12.14 -17.70 2.12
C LYS A 47 -11.47 -17.61 3.49
N PRO A 48 -10.94 -18.73 4.04
CA PRO A 48 -10.36 -18.75 5.38
C PRO A 48 -9.04 -17.96 5.49
N ILE A 49 -8.36 -17.69 4.37
CA ILE A 49 -7.14 -16.87 4.33
C ILE A 49 -7.29 -15.84 3.20
N PRO A 50 -7.35 -14.53 3.52
CA PRO A 50 -7.43 -13.51 2.49
C PRO A 50 -6.10 -13.40 1.72
N GLU A 51 -6.18 -13.26 0.39
CA GLU A 51 -5.00 -12.95 -0.42
C GLU A 51 -4.52 -11.53 -0.12
N VAL A 52 -3.21 -11.39 0.11
CA VAL A 52 -2.60 -10.13 0.51
C VAL A 52 -1.69 -9.59 -0.59
N VAL A 53 -1.89 -8.33 -0.95
CA VAL A 53 -0.96 -7.56 -1.76
C VAL A 53 -0.18 -6.63 -0.83
N LEU A 54 1.14 -6.67 -0.95
CA LEU A 54 2.04 -5.85 -0.14
C LEU A 54 2.59 -4.69 -0.97
N PHE A 55 2.55 -3.51 -0.37
CA PHE A 55 3.21 -2.31 -0.85
C PHE A 55 4.09 -1.74 0.25
N THR A 56 5.18 -1.10 -0.15
CA THR A 56 5.97 -0.25 0.74
C THR A 56 5.68 1.20 0.38
N PHE A 57 5.26 1.99 1.35
CA PHE A 57 5.14 3.44 1.24
C PHE A 57 6.35 4.09 1.87
N TYR A 58 6.88 5.14 1.26
CA TYR A 58 7.97 5.94 1.80
C TYR A 58 7.46 7.37 1.95
N GLN A 59 7.59 7.90 3.15
CA GLN A 59 7.27 9.29 3.46
C GLN A 59 8.55 10.07 3.69
N ALA A 60 8.72 11.17 2.96
CA ALA A 60 9.79 12.12 3.24
C ALA A 60 9.39 13.12 4.34
N ALA A 61 10.37 13.83 4.87
CA ALA A 61 10.16 14.79 5.97
C ALA A 61 9.22 15.95 5.61
N ASP A 62 9.06 16.26 4.32
CA ASP A 62 8.13 17.27 3.81
C ASP A 62 6.68 16.74 3.65
N GLY A 63 6.45 15.48 4.00
CA GLY A 63 5.15 14.81 3.90
C GLY A 63 4.87 14.16 2.55
N SER A 64 5.75 14.32 1.55
CA SER A 64 5.58 13.67 0.25
C SER A 64 5.59 12.14 0.38
N LEU A 65 4.69 11.49 -0.34
CA LEU A 65 4.51 10.05 -0.33
C LEU A 65 4.94 9.46 -1.68
N CYS A 66 5.68 8.36 -1.63
CA CYS A 66 5.86 7.48 -2.78
C CYS A 66 5.64 6.03 -2.36
N PHE A 67 5.34 5.15 -3.31
CA PHE A 67 5.10 3.74 -3.02
C PHE A 67 5.76 2.82 -4.06
N SER A 68 6.02 1.59 -3.65
CA SER A 68 6.47 0.51 -4.52
C SER A 68 5.73 -0.78 -4.21
N THR A 69 5.65 -1.68 -5.19
CA THR A 69 5.13 -3.04 -4.98
C THR A 69 6.23 -3.95 -4.45
N GLU A 70 5.83 -5.05 -3.79
CA GLU A 70 6.71 -6.06 -3.16
C GLU A 70 7.89 -6.58 -4.04
N ASN A 71 7.81 -6.44 -5.36
CA ASN A 71 8.83 -6.93 -6.30
C ASN A 71 9.33 -5.87 -7.29
N ASN A 72 9.04 -4.60 -7.05
CA ASN A 72 9.40 -3.51 -7.95
C ASN A 72 10.39 -2.56 -7.29
N ARG A 73 11.54 -2.35 -7.96
CA ARG A 73 12.56 -1.38 -7.53
C ARG A 73 12.15 0.06 -7.86
N TYR A 74 11.16 0.26 -8.71
CA TYR A 74 10.64 1.58 -9.03
C TYR A 74 9.68 2.06 -7.94
N ARG A 75 9.96 3.27 -7.45
CA ARG A 75 9.08 4.04 -6.57
C ARG A 75 8.25 4.97 -7.44
N TYR A 76 6.96 5.08 -7.14
CA TYR A 76 6.05 5.98 -7.82
C TYR A 76 5.60 7.06 -6.84
N ASN A 77 5.62 8.34 -7.23
CA ASN A 77 5.10 9.39 -6.36
C ASN A 77 3.58 9.24 -6.27
N ALA A 78 3.05 9.36 -5.06
CA ALA A 78 1.62 9.27 -4.80
C ALA A 78 0.85 10.37 -5.56
N ASP A 79 1.43 11.57 -5.62
CA ASP A 79 0.82 12.75 -6.28
C ASP A 79 0.71 12.61 -7.81
N ASP A 80 1.49 11.72 -8.43
CA ASP A 80 1.40 11.44 -9.87
C ASP A 80 0.11 10.66 -10.23
N PHE A 81 -0.61 10.16 -9.23
CA PHE A 81 -1.85 9.43 -9.41
C PHE A 81 -3.05 10.29 -8.98
N PRO A 82 -3.90 10.72 -9.93
CA PRO A 82 -5.18 11.32 -9.57
C PRO A 82 -6.05 10.30 -8.81
N GLU A 83 -7.13 10.78 -8.20
CA GLU A 83 -8.09 9.96 -7.44
C GLU A 83 -8.40 8.61 -8.13
N GLY A 84 -8.17 7.52 -7.41
CA GLY A 84 -8.38 6.15 -7.91
C GLY A 84 -7.26 5.57 -8.79
N GLY A 85 -6.18 6.31 -9.06
CA GLY A 85 -5.03 5.79 -9.81
C GLY A 85 -4.29 4.68 -9.05
N PHE A 86 -4.04 4.86 -7.75
CA PHE A 86 -3.48 3.81 -6.90
C PHE A 86 -4.39 2.58 -6.80
N LEU A 87 -5.71 2.77 -6.70
CA LEU A 87 -6.68 1.67 -6.65
C LEU A 87 -6.54 0.74 -7.86
N LYS A 88 -6.37 1.30 -9.07
CA LYS A 88 -6.15 0.50 -10.28
C LYS A 88 -4.88 -0.35 -10.21
N ILE A 89 -3.81 0.19 -9.64
CA ILE A 89 -2.56 -0.57 -9.43
C ILE A 89 -2.79 -1.69 -8.42
N LEU A 90 -3.44 -1.38 -7.31
CA LEU A 90 -3.76 -2.35 -6.26
C LEU A 90 -4.64 -3.49 -6.80
N GLU A 91 -5.70 -3.17 -7.54
CA GLU A 91 -6.57 -4.16 -8.18
C GLU A 91 -5.82 -5.02 -9.20
N PHE A 92 -4.93 -4.42 -9.98
CA PHE A 92 -4.09 -5.15 -10.92
C PHE A 92 -3.15 -6.14 -10.22
N GLN A 93 -2.47 -5.70 -9.16
CA GLN A 93 -1.58 -6.57 -8.37
C GLN A 93 -2.36 -7.69 -7.67
N TYR A 94 -3.54 -7.38 -7.14
CA TYR A 94 -4.42 -8.38 -6.53
C TYR A 94 -4.85 -9.43 -7.55
N ARG A 95 -5.27 -9.01 -8.74
CA ARG A 95 -5.66 -9.92 -9.83
C ARG A 95 -4.53 -10.86 -10.21
N ILE A 96 -3.30 -10.37 -10.37
CA ILE A 96 -2.13 -11.21 -10.66
C ILE A 96 -1.95 -12.28 -9.57
N LYS A 97 -1.98 -11.89 -8.29
CA LYS A 97 -1.83 -12.86 -7.18
C LYS A 97 -2.96 -13.91 -7.16
N THR A 98 -4.18 -13.54 -7.56
CA THR A 98 -5.32 -14.47 -7.59
C THR A 98 -5.38 -15.36 -8.83
N GLU A 99 -4.99 -14.86 -10.01
CA GLU A 99 -5.05 -15.63 -11.27
C GLU A 99 -3.90 -16.63 -11.41
N VAL A 100 -2.74 -16.35 -10.81
CA VAL A 100 -1.60 -17.30 -10.79
C VAL A 100 -1.90 -18.56 -9.95
N LYS A 101 -2.98 -18.57 -9.16
CA LYS A 101 -3.37 -19.67 -8.26
C LYS A 101 -4.50 -20.57 -8.80
N THR A 102 -5.04 -20.28 -9.99
CA THR A 102 -6.03 -21.11 -10.72
C THR A 102 -5.38 -21.90 -11.84
#